data_AF-A0A7X3HRQ3-F1
#
_entry.id   AF-A0A7X3HRQ3-F1
#
_cell.length_a   1.000
_cell.length_b   1.000
_cell.length_c   1.000
_cell.angle_alpha   90.00
_cell.angle_beta   90.00
_cell.angle_gamma   90.00
#
_symmetry.space_group_name_H-M   'P 1'
#
loop_
_entity.id
_entity.type
_entity.pdbx_description
1 polymer ?
#
loop_
_entity_poly.entity_id
_entity_poly.type
_entity_poly.pdbx_seq_one_letter_code
_entity_poly.pdbx_strand_id
1 'polypeptide(L)'
;MAERNEVAIQATRQLLQSMLLQFERWKYTPSETEVAMLLIKGLTLEECAHSLAWHDVTVRTIAAGVFAKANLSNRHQFAAYFFGDLLVEPIEPAPRSKTGECRHDAGM
;
A
#
# COMPACT_ATOMS: atom_id res chain seq x y z
N MET A 1 -21.50 -23.50 -13.55
CA MET A 1 -21.22 -22.40 -12.60
C MET A 1 -19.96 -22.62 -11.77
N ALA A 2 -19.52 -23.86 -11.52
CA ALA A 2 -18.26 -24.17 -10.80
C ALA A 2 -16.99 -23.71 -11.54
N GLU A 3 -16.92 -23.90 -12.86
CA GLU A 3 -15.74 -23.55 -13.69
C GLU A 3 -15.38 -22.05 -13.65
N ARG A 4 -16.38 -21.16 -13.60
CA ARG A 4 -16.14 -19.71 -13.42
C ARG A 4 -15.53 -19.37 -12.07
N ASN A 5 -15.82 -20.16 -11.03
CA ASN A 5 -15.28 -19.94 -9.69
C ASN A 5 -13.80 -20.35 -9.61
N GLU A 6 -13.41 -21.42 -10.31
CA GLU A 6 -12.04 -21.93 -10.35
C GLU A 6 -11.08 -20.93 -11.01
N VAL A 7 -11.48 -20.36 -12.15
CA VAL A 7 -10.69 -19.33 -12.85
C VAL A 7 -10.50 -18.08 -11.99
N ALA A 8 -11.55 -17.62 -11.33
CA ALA A 8 -11.48 -16.45 -10.45
C ALA A 8 -10.58 -16.68 -9.22
N ILE A 9 -10.66 -17.87 -8.61
CA ILE A 9 -9.79 -18.28 -7.50
C ILE A 9 -8.33 -18.33 -7.97
N GLN A 10 -8.07 -18.86 -9.17
CA GLN A 10 -6.73 -18.96 -9.71
C GLN A 10 -6.12 -17.58 -10.00
N ALA A 11 -6.89 -16.67 -10.61
CA ALA A 11 -6.45 -15.29 -10.82
C ALA A 11 -6.11 -14.58 -9.49
N THR A 12 -6.95 -14.79 -8.47
CA THR A 12 -6.70 -14.24 -7.12
C THR A 12 -5.39 -14.78 -6.52
N ARG A 13 -5.10 -16.08 -6.67
CA ARG A 13 -3.84 -16.66 -6.19
C ARG A 13 -2.62 -16.07 -6.89
N GLN A 14 -2.69 -15.91 -8.21
CA GLN A 14 -1.60 -15.31 -8.98
C GLN A 14 -1.33 -13.86 -8.55
N LEU A 15 -2.39 -13.08 -8.34
CA LEU A 15 -2.28 -11.73 -7.82
C LEU A 15 -1.60 -11.70 -6.44
N LEU A 16 -2.04 -12.57 -5.51
CA LEU A 16 -1.43 -12.67 -4.19
C LEU A 16 0.05 -13.07 -4.24
N GLN A 17 0.42 -14.00 -5.14
CA GLN A 17 1.83 -14.37 -5.33
C GLN A 17 2.68 -13.19 -5.83
N SER A 18 2.18 -12.45 -6.82
CA SER A 18 2.85 -11.25 -7.32
C SER A 18 3.01 -10.18 -6.24
N MET A 19 1.99 -9.97 -5.40
CA MET A 19 2.06 -9.06 -4.25
C MET A 19 3.18 -9.46 -3.28
N LEU A 20 3.22 -10.73 -2.87
CA LEU A 20 4.22 -11.23 -1.92
C LEU A 20 5.66 -11.09 -2.47
N LEU A 21 5.88 -11.45 -3.74
CA LEU A 21 7.17 -11.25 -4.40
C LEU A 21 7.57 -9.77 -4.44
N GLN A 22 6.61 -8.87 -4.64
CA GLN A 22 6.89 -7.44 -4.62
C GLN A 22 7.24 -6.93 -3.21
N PHE A 23 6.59 -7.44 -2.17
CA PHE A 23 6.94 -7.13 -0.79
C PHE A 23 8.36 -7.59 -0.42
N GLU A 24 8.77 -8.76 -0.91
CA GLU A 24 10.16 -9.24 -0.75
C GLU A 24 11.16 -8.30 -1.46
N ARG A 25 10.85 -7.83 -2.67
CA ARG A 25 11.70 -6.88 -3.41
C ARG A 25 11.85 -5.55 -2.68
N TRP A 26 10.78 -5.05 -2.06
CA TRP A 26 10.82 -3.86 -1.21
C TRP A 26 11.40 -4.12 0.19
N LYS A 27 11.74 -5.39 0.51
CA LYS A 27 12.30 -5.81 1.80
C LYS A 27 11.39 -5.41 2.96
N TYR A 28 10.11 -5.74 2.83
CA TYR A 28 9.15 -5.55 3.91
C TYR A 28 9.44 -6.51 5.07
N THR A 29 9.35 -5.96 6.26
CA THR A 29 9.30 -6.71 7.52
C THR A 29 7.95 -7.42 7.66
N PRO A 30 7.81 -8.36 8.60
CA PRO A 30 6.52 -9.00 8.88
C PRO A 30 5.41 -7.98 9.19
N SER A 31 5.70 -7.00 10.04
CA SER A 31 4.74 -5.96 10.41
C SER A 31 4.37 -5.02 9.26
N GLU A 32 5.33 -4.67 8.39
CA GLU A 32 5.05 -3.91 7.17
C GLU A 32 4.16 -4.70 6.20
N THR A 33 4.38 -6.02 6.10
CA THR A 33 3.58 -6.90 5.25
C THR A 33 2.12 -6.97 5.71
N GLU A 34 1.90 -7.10 7.04
CA GLU A 34 0.55 -7.08 7.61
C GLU A 34 -0.18 -5.76 7.31
N VAL A 35 0.46 -4.62 7.56
CA VAL A 35 -0.12 -3.31 7.28
C VAL A 35 -0.35 -3.12 5.77
N ALA A 36 0.60 -3.50 4.92
CA ALA A 36 0.47 -3.42 3.46
C ALA A 36 -0.73 -4.20 2.93
N MET A 37 -0.97 -5.41 3.43
CA MET A 37 -2.12 -6.24 3.02
C MET A 37 -3.45 -5.59 3.38
N LEU A 38 -3.54 -4.92 4.54
CA LEU A 38 -4.75 -4.19 4.94
C LEU A 38 -4.95 -2.91 4.11
N LEU A 39 -3.87 -2.20 3.78
CA LEU A 39 -3.93 -1.02 2.91
C LEU A 39 -4.45 -1.36 1.50
N ILE A 40 -4.03 -2.49 0.92
CA ILE A 40 -4.52 -2.96 -0.39
C ILE A 40 -6.01 -3.29 -0.34
N LYS A 41 -6.50 -3.83 0.79
CA LYS A 41 -7.92 -4.05 1.03
C LYS A 41 -8.73 -2.76 1.17
N GLY A 42 -8.07 -1.60 1.21
CA GLY A 42 -8.71 -0.29 1.27
C GLY A 42 -8.93 0.24 2.69
N LEU A 43 -8.40 -0.43 3.71
CA LEU A 43 -8.55 0.03 5.09
C LEU A 43 -7.78 1.34 5.33
N THR A 44 -8.37 2.17 6.17
CA THR A 44 -7.72 3.35 6.76
C THR A 44 -6.70 2.93 7.82
N LEU A 45 -5.80 3.84 8.21
CA LEU A 45 -4.79 3.55 9.24
C LEU A 45 -5.43 3.25 10.61
N GLU A 46 -6.57 3.87 10.91
CA GLU A 46 -7.34 3.61 12.13
C GLU A 46 -7.96 2.21 12.10
N GLU A 47 -8.58 1.82 10.98
CA GLU A 47 -9.11 0.46 10.81
C GLU A 47 -8.02 -0.60 10.85
N CYS A 48 -6.83 -0.30 10.31
CA CYS A 48 -5.66 -1.17 10.44
C CYS A 48 -5.24 -1.33 11.91
N ALA A 49 -5.15 -0.23 12.66
CA ALA A 49 -4.83 -0.26 14.08
C ALA A 49 -5.84 -1.08 14.89
N HIS A 50 -7.12 -0.91 14.60
CA HIS A 50 -8.19 -1.71 15.19
C HIS A 50 -8.07 -3.20 14.82
N SER A 51 -7.88 -3.51 13.52
CA SER A 51 -7.79 -4.89 13.03
C SER A 51 -6.58 -5.66 13.54
N LEU A 52 -5.46 -4.96 13.80
CA LEU A 52 -4.22 -5.56 14.32
C LEU A 52 -4.12 -5.47 15.85
N ALA A 53 -5.08 -4.81 16.52
CA ALA A 53 -5.02 -4.47 17.94
C ALA A 53 -3.72 -3.74 18.34
N TRP A 54 -3.25 -2.85 17.46
CA TRP A 54 -2.06 -2.01 17.68
C TRP A 54 -2.45 -0.56 17.93
N HIS A 55 -1.52 0.22 18.47
CA HIS A 55 -1.71 1.66 18.59
C HIS A 55 -1.65 2.35 17.22
N ASP A 56 -2.47 3.37 17.03
CA ASP A 56 -2.52 4.18 15.80
C ASP A 56 -1.15 4.77 15.44
N VAL A 57 -0.38 5.23 16.42
CA VAL A 57 1.00 5.73 16.22
C VAL A 57 1.93 4.64 15.63
N THR A 58 1.79 3.41 16.09
CA THR A 58 2.59 2.27 15.60
C THR A 58 2.25 1.98 14.15
N VAL A 59 0.95 1.89 13.81
CA VAL A 59 0.51 1.64 12.43
C VAL A 59 0.91 2.78 11.50
N ARG A 60 0.80 4.05 11.93
CA ARG A 60 1.26 5.20 11.13
C ARG A 60 2.76 5.13 10.83
N THR A 61 3.57 4.78 11.82
CA THR A 61 5.02 4.65 11.67
C THR A 61 5.37 3.53 10.69
N ILE A 62 4.73 2.37 10.83
CA ILE A 62 4.93 1.24 9.91
C ILE A 62 4.46 1.59 8.49
N ALA A 63 3.29 2.20 8.35
CA ALA A 63 2.75 2.62 7.04
C ALA A 63 3.67 3.63 6.34
N ALA A 64 4.29 4.56 7.08
CA ALA A 64 5.28 5.46 6.51
C ALA A 64 6.49 4.70 5.94
N GLY A 65 6.95 3.64 6.62
CA GLY A 65 7.99 2.74 6.12
C GLY A 65 7.57 1.99 4.84
N VAL A 66 6.35 1.45 4.82
CA VAL A 66 5.73 0.80 3.64
C VAL A 66 5.77 1.74 2.43
N PHE A 67 5.25 2.95 2.59
CA PHE A 67 5.18 3.96 1.52
C PHE A 67 6.57 4.41 1.05
N ALA A 68 7.49 4.67 1.97
CA ALA A 68 8.86 5.09 1.65
C ALA A 68 9.61 4.01 0.84
N LYS A 69 9.53 2.74 1.26
CA LYS A 69 10.19 1.61 0.57
C LYS A 69 9.57 1.31 -0.79
N ALA A 70 8.26 1.49 -0.94
CA ALA A 70 7.58 1.37 -2.24
C ALA A 70 7.78 2.59 -3.15
N ASN A 71 8.32 3.70 -2.62
CA ASN A 71 8.38 5.00 -3.30
C ASN A 71 7.00 5.49 -3.76
N LEU A 72 5.98 5.26 -2.93
CA LEU A 72 4.59 5.65 -3.15
C LEU A 72 4.15 6.59 -2.03
N SER A 73 3.21 7.51 -2.31
CA SER A 73 2.92 8.60 -1.38
C SER A 73 1.76 8.33 -0.41
N ASN A 74 0.83 7.44 -0.77
CA ASN A 74 -0.38 7.20 0.03
C ASN A 74 -1.02 5.84 -0.28
N ARG A 75 -2.04 5.48 0.51
CA ARG A 75 -2.78 4.21 0.36
C ARG A 75 -3.43 4.03 -1.02
N HIS A 76 -3.87 5.11 -1.66
CA HIS A 76 -4.54 5.04 -2.96
C HIS A 76 -3.54 4.70 -4.06
N GLN A 77 -2.38 5.35 -4.07
CA GLN A 77 -1.27 5.00 -4.98
C GLN A 77 -0.75 3.58 -4.71
N PHE A 78 -0.70 3.18 -3.43
CA PHE A 78 -0.28 1.83 -3.04
C PHE A 78 -1.23 0.76 -3.59
N ALA A 79 -2.55 0.93 -3.43
CA ALA A 79 -3.53 0.00 -3.99
C ALA A 79 -3.52 0.03 -5.53
N ALA A 80 -3.46 1.22 -6.14
CA ALA A 80 -3.40 1.41 -7.58
C ALA A 80 -2.18 0.72 -8.22
N TYR A 81 -1.04 0.68 -7.53
CA TYR A 81 0.16 -0.01 -8.01
C TYR A 81 -0.11 -1.50 -8.28
N PHE A 82 -0.93 -2.16 -7.46
CA PHE A 82 -1.26 -3.59 -7.65
C PHE A 82 -2.44 -3.82 -8.61
N PHE A 83 -3.36 -2.87 -8.68
CA PHE A 83 -4.53 -2.98 -9.55
C PHE A 83 -4.26 -2.49 -10.98
N GLY A 84 -3.19 -1.73 -11.22
CA GLY A 84 -2.86 -1.19 -12.54
C GLY A 84 -2.72 -2.28 -13.61
N ASP A 85 -2.15 -3.43 -13.28
CA ASP A 85 -2.03 -4.55 -14.22
C ASP A 85 -3.35 -5.32 -14.41
N LEU A 86 -4.32 -5.14 -13.50
CA LEU A 86 -5.66 -5.73 -13.59
C LEU A 86 -6.62 -4.84 -14.39
N LEU A 87 -6.36 -3.53 -14.44
CA LEU A 87 -7.21 -2.53 -15.08
C LEU A 87 -6.56 -2.10 -16.41
N VAL A 88 -7.28 -2.23 -17.52
CA VAL A 88 -6.76 -1.91 -18.87
C VAL A 88 -6.57 -0.39 -19.07
N GLU A 89 -7.01 0.45 -18.13
CA GLU A 89 -6.95 1.90 -18.23
C GLU A 89 -5.83 2.51 -17.36
N PRO A 90 -4.90 3.29 -17.96
CA PRO A 90 -3.83 3.96 -17.21
C PRO A 90 -4.40 4.96 -16.20
N ILE A 91 -4.08 4.79 -14.92
CA ILE A 91 -4.39 5.78 -13.89
C ILE A 91 -3.28 6.83 -13.93
N GLU A 92 -3.52 8.00 -14.53
CA GLU A 92 -2.54 9.09 -14.49
C GLU A 92 -2.36 9.58 -13.04
N PRO A 93 -1.15 9.47 -12.45
CA PRO A 93 -0.93 9.91 -11.09
C PRO A 93 -1.02 11.44 -11.02
N ALA A 94 -1.85 11.95 -10.11
CA ALA A 94 -1.94 13.37 -9.85
C ALA A 94 -0.55 13.97 -9.55
N PRO A 95 -0.21 15.16 -10.11
CA PRO A 95 1.10 15.76 -9.95
C PRO A 95 1.43 15.95 -8.46
N ARG A 96 2.62 15.51 -8.06
CA ARG A 96 3.09 15.65 -6.67
C ARG A 96 3.19 17.13 -6.32
N SER A 97 2.31 17.61 -5.44
CA SER A 97 2.52 18.88 -4.75
C SER A 97 3.76 18.73 -3.87
N LYS A 98 4.86 19.39 -4.26
CA LYS A 98 6.01 19.63 -3.39
C LYS A 98 5.55 20.58 -2.29
N THR A 99 4.99 20.06 -1.20
CA THR A 99 4.71 20.84 0.00
C THR A 99 5.64 20.36 1.10
N GLY A 100 6.65 21.19 1.41
CA GLY A 100 7.55 20.95 2.54
C GLY A 100 8.97 21.51 2.42
N GLU A 101 9.22 22.59 1.67
CA GLU A 101 10.36 23.46 2.01
C GLU A 101 10.01 24.17 3.32
N CYS A 102 10.38 23.57 4.45
CA CYS A 102 10.50 24.30 5.70
C CYS A 102 11.62 25.31 5.51
N ARG A 103 11.26 26.55 5.19
CA ARG A 103 12.17 27.70 5.20
C ARG A 103 12.77 27.76 6.60
N HIS A 104 14.07 27.45 6.67
CA HIS A 104 14.93 27.93 7.74
C HIS A 104 15.02 29.45 7.56
N ASP A 105 14.08 30.19 8.15
CA ASP A 105 14.30 31.61 8.40
C ASP A 105 15.02 31.72 9.74
N ALA A 106 16.35 31.85 9.62
CA ALA A 106 17.20 32.41 10.64
C ALA A 106 16.85 33.90 10.82
N GLY A 107 16.65 34.34 12.06
CA GLY A 107 16.65 35.76 12.41
C GLY A 107 15.58 36.19 13.40
N MET A 108 15.89 36.09 14.70
CA MET A 108 16.02 37.23 15.62
C MET A 108 16.67 36.79 16.93
#